data_AF-A0A8T2MLC7-F1
#
_entry.id   AF-A0A8T2MLC7-F1
#
_cell.length_a   1.000
_cell.length_b   1.000
_cell.length_c   1.000
_cell.angle_alpha   90.00
_cell.angle_beta   90.00
_cell.angle_gamma   90.00
#
_symmetry.space_group_name_H-M   'P 1'
#
loop_
_entity.id
_entity.type
_entity.pdbx_description
1 polymer ?
#
loop_
_entity_poly.entity_id
_entity_poly.type
_entity_poly.pdbx_seq_one_letter_code
_entity_poly.pdbx_strand_id
1 'polypeptide(L)'
;PFNEMAGAAQMEARQVLTFVEIQNIAVHPIQADYIARGSLAYEFATELLQTPIQLMRISNAEAQIVEILEHLVANNIAAVHEDAPLKFVELIQLLRVASFESIEAIWAQFKAKPAFRRWILDAVPAIGTPVAVRFLKEKFLAGEVTEAEAAEALLAAVQLVRADLETIQLAATLVFHPRIQEIPALREIAMLGY
;
A
#
# COMPACT_ATOMS: atom_id res chain seq x y z
N PRO A 1 -3.49 13.69 -19.13
CA PRO A 1 -3.74 14.81 -18.19
C PRO A 1 -3.47 16.14 -18.91
N PHE A 2 -4.46 17.02 -18.87
CA PHE A 2 -4.60 18.30 -19.59
C PHE A 2 -4.90 18.22 -21.09
N ASN A 3 -5.87 19.05 -21.49
CA ASN A 3 -6.22 19.37 -22.87
C ASN A 3 -5.30 20.53 -23.29
N GLU A 4 -4.03 20.24 -23.59
CA GLU A 4 -3.00 21.27 -23.81
C GLU A 4 -2.37 21.13 -25.19
N MET A 5 -2.27 22.26 -25.89
CA MET A 5 -1.59 22.42 -27.19
C MET A 5 -0.05 22.32 -27.09
N ALA A 6 0.54 22.06 -25.91
CA ALA A 6 1.97 22.31 -25.62
C ALA A 6 2.76 21.16 -24.95
N GLY A 7 2.28 19.91 -24.94
CA GLY A 7 3.15 18.82 -24.45
C GLY A 7 2.52 17.44 -24.43
N ALA A 8 3.30 16.46 -24.89
CA ALA A 8 3.01 15.03 -24.75
C ALA A 8 4.17 14.34 -24.04
N ALA A 9 3.86 13.41 -23.13
CA ALA A 9 4.85 12.47 -22.61
C ALA A 9 4.98 11.30 -23.59
N GLN A 10 6.19 10.98 -24.03
CA GLN A 10 6.48 9.85 -24.90
C GLN A 10 7.40 8.85 -24.20
N MET A 11 7.06 7.57 -24.28
CA MET A 11 7.93 6.46 -23.91
C MET A 11 8.36 5.74 -25.19
N GLU A 12 9.67 5.54 -25.35
CA GLU A 12 10.23 4.75 -26.45
C GLU A 12 11.08 3.62 -25.87
N ALA A 13 10.81 2.39 -26.32
CA ALA A 13 11.61 1.22 -25.98
C ALA A 13 12.14 0.59 -27.27
N ARG A 14 13.46 0.38 -27.34
CA ARG A 14 14.13 -0.30 -28.47
C ARG A 14 14.95 -1.46 -27.93
N GLN A 15 14.86 -2.61 -28.60
CA GLN A 15 15.72 -3.76 -28.35
C GLN A 15 16.42 -4.12 -29.66
N VAL A 16 17.74 -4.35 -29.59
CA VAL A 16 18.54 -4.82 -30.72
C VAL A 16 19.20 -6.12 -30.31
N LEU A 17 18.86 -7.20 -31.01
CA LEU A 17 19.47 -8.50 -30.85
C LEU A 17 20.23 -8.83 -32.13
N THR A 18 21.54 -9.02 -32.02
CA THR A 18 22.40 -9.37 -33.16
C THR A 18 23.05 -10.71 -32.90
N PHE A 19 22.86 -11.64 -33.83
CA PHE A 19 23.57 -12.91 -33.83
C PHE A 19 25.05 -12.66 -34.10
N VAL A 20 25.93 -13.21 -33.25
CA VAL A 20 27.39 -13.04 -33.35
C VAL A 20 28.04 -14.28 -33.93
N GLU A 21 27.90 -15.43 -33.25
CA GLU A 21 28.49 -16.70 -33.65
C GLU A 21 27.80 -17.88 -32.95
N ILE A 22 28.06 -19.11 -33.40
CA ILE A 22 27.70 -20.35 -32.71
C ILE A 22 28.97 -20.97 -32.15
N GLN A 23 28.98 -21.29 -30.86
CA GLN A 23 30.05 -22.05 -30.22
C GLN A 23 29.64 -23.51 -30.04
N ASN A 24 30.46 -24.46 -30.47
CA ASN A 24 30.23 -25.89 -30.30
C ASN A 24 30.67 -26.35 -28.90
N ILE A 25 29.93 -25.91 -27.88
CA ILE A 25 30.09 -26.36 -26.49
C ILE A 25 29.07 -27.48 -26.23
N ALA A 26 29.49 -28.54 -25.52
CA ALA A 26 28.56 -29.59 -25.11
C ALA A 26 27.44 -29.00 -24.23
N VAL A 27 26.20 -29.06 -24.72
CA VAL A 27 25.03 -28.61 -23.96
C VAL A 27 24.78 -29.65 -22.86
N HIS A 28 25.15 -29.32 -21.63
CA HIS A 28 24.76 -30.13 -20.48
C HIS A 28 23.25 -30.00 -20.26
N PRO A 29 22.55 -31.11 -19.96
CA PRO A 29 21.14 -31.04 -19.59
C PRO A 29 20.97 -30.08 -18.41
N ILE A 30 20.04 -29.12 -18.55
CA ILE A 30 19.67 -28.22 -17.46
C ILE A 30 19.16 -29.09 -16.31
N GLN A 31 19.81 -29.01 -15.15
CA GLN A 31 19.40 -29.69 -13.91
C GLN A 31 18.33 -28.90 -13.13
N ALA A 32 17.81 -27.81 -13.70
CA ALA A 32 16.76 -27.03 -13.08
C ALA A 32 15.38 -27.63 -13.38
N ASP A 33 14.45 -27.44 -12.45
CA ASP A 33 13.08 -27.87 -12.61
C ASP A 33 12.39 -27.11 -13.76
N TYR A 34 11.79 -27.86 -14.68
CA TYR A 34 10.96 -27.30 -15.75
C TYR A 34 9.59 -26.91 -15.20
N ILE A 35 9.50 -25.70 -14.64
CA ILE A 35 8.25 -25.13 -14.12
C ILE A 35 7.53 -24.40 -15.25
N ALA A 36 6.28 -24.76 -15.51
CA ALA A 36 5.43 -24.04 -16.47
C ALA A 36 5.14 -22.62 -15.95
N ARG A 37 5.57 -21.59 -16.69
CA ARG A 37 5.39 -20.17 -16.33
C ARG A 37 4.38 -19.41 -17.21
N GLY A 38 3.55 -20.13 -17.97
CA GLY A 38 2.54 -19.51 -18.84
C GLY A 38 3.05 -19.22 -20.25
N SER A 39 2.46 -18.20 -20.87
CA SER A 39 2.70 -17.86 -22.28
C SER A 39 3.83 -16.84 -22.48
N LEU A 40 4.16 -16.52 -23.74
CA LEU A 40 5.08 -15.42 -24.05
C LEU A 40 4.43 -14.04 -23.84
N ALA A 41 3.10 -13.98 -23.78
CA ALA A 41 2.40 -12.71 -23.55
C ALA A 41 2.71 -12.20 -22.14
N TYR A 42 2.83 -10.88 -22.02
CA TYR A 42 3.04 -10.27 -20.70
C TYR A 42 1.78 -10.47 -19.85
N GLU A 43 1.96 -11.14 -18.72
CA GLU A 43 0.94 -11.32 -17.70
C GLU A 43 1.30 -10.44 -16.50
N PHE A 44 0.38 -9.57 -16.09
CA PHE A 44 0.58 -8.78 -14.88
C PHE A 44 0.72 -9.71 -13.68
N ALA A 45 1.77 -9.50 -12.88
CA ALA A 45 1.89 -10.17 -11.59
C ALA A 45 0.69 -9.81 -10.69
N THR A 46 0.55 -10.52 -9.58
CA THR A 46 -0.43 -10.21 -8.52
C THR A 46 -0.09 -8.92 -7.74
N GLU A 47 0.93 -8.20 -8.17
CA GLU A 47 1.39 -6.96 -7.55
C GLU A 47 0.38 -5.83 -7.71
N LEU A 48 0.41 -4.89 -6.77
CA LEU A 48 -0.39 -3.68 -6.82
C LEU A 48 -0.09 -2.91 -8.13
N LEU A 49 -1.13 -2.64 -8.92
CA LEU A 49 -1.05 -1.83 -10.16
C LEU A 49 -0.79 -0.34 -9.91
N GLN A 50 -0.38 0.04 -8.70
CA GLN A 50 -0.08 1.42 -8.36
C GLN A 50 1.36 1.73 -8.75
N THR A 51 1.54 2.55 -9.80
CA THR A 51 2.87 3.01 -10.18
C THR A 51 3.48 3.87 -9.07
N PRO A 52 4.71 3.56 -8.61
CA PRO A 52 5.41 4.40 -7.64
C PRO A 52 5.51 5.83 -8.17
N ILE A 53 5.11 6.81 -7.35
CA ILE A 53 5.25 8.24 -7.68
C ILE A 53 6.74 8.63 -7.62
N GLN A 54 7.51 7.95 -6.78
CA GLN A 54 8.94 8.16 -6.61
C GLN A 54 9.65 6.81 -6.66
N LEU A 55 10.69 6.71 -7.49
CA LEU A 55 11.55 5.53 -7.47
C LEU A 55 12.45 5.60 -6.25
N MET A 56 12.24 4.69 -5.30
CA MET A 56 13.02 4.60 -4.08
C MET A 56 13.61 3.20 -3.90
N ARG A 57 14.82 3.14 -3.36
CA ARG A 57 15.48 1.87 -3.04
C ARG A 57 14.95 1.35 -1.71
N ILE A 58 14.10 0.34 -1.78
CA ILE A 58 13.58 -0.36 -0.61
C ILE A 58 14.60 -1.43 -0.23
N SER A 59 15.14 -1.35 0.98
CA SER A 59 16.11 -2.33 1.50
C SER A 59 15.62 -2.95 2.80
N ASN A 60 15.35 -2.12 3.80
CA ASN A 60 14.65 -2.49 5.03
C ASN A 60 13.43 -1.58 5.17
N ALA A 61 12.27 -2.07 4.73
CA ALA A 61 11.03 -1.29 4.71
C ALA A 61 10.64 -0.82 6.12
N GLU A 62 10.78 -1.67 7.14
CA GLU A 62 10.42 -1.34 8.52
C GLU A 62 11.28 -0.18 9.07
N ALA A 63 12.60 -0.29 8.93
CA ALA A 63 13.51 0.78 9.37
C ALA A 63 13.26 2.10 8.62
N GLN A 64 13.02 2.02 7.30
CA GLN A 64 12.71 3.20 6.49
C GLN A 64 11.36 3.83 6.87
N ILE A 65 10.34 3.03 7.23
CA ILE A 65 9.06 3.57 7.73
C ILE A 65 9.27 4.33 9.03
N VAL A 66 10.06 3.77 9.96
CA VAL A 66 10.36 4.44 11.23
C VAL A 66 11.07 5.78 11.00
N GLU A 67 12.09 5.81 10.15
CA GLU A 67 12.82 7.03 9.82
C GLU A 67 11.90 8.12 9.24
N ILE A 68 11.02 7.75 8.31
CA ILE A 68 10.08 8.70 7.70
C ILE A 68 9.05 9.19 8.71
N LEU A 69 8.53 8.32 9.58
CA LEU A 69 7.60 8.70 10.64
C LEU A 69 8.25 9.69 11.61
N GLU A 70 9.50 9.44 12.02
CA GLU A 70 10.26 10.36 12.86
C GLU A 70 10.45 11.72 12.18
N HIS A 71 10.77 11.73 10.88
CA HIS A 71 10.89 12.95 10.10
C HIS A 71 9.58 13.74 10.01
N LEU A 72 8.47 13.07 9.68
CA LEU A 72 7.15 13.70 9.56
C LEU A 72 6.65 14.24 10.91
N VAL A 73 6.95 13.57 12.02
CA VAL A 73 6.57 14.07 13.35
C VAL A 73 7.43 15.25 13.77
N ALA A 74 8.74 15.20 13.55
CA ALA A 74 9.67 16.22 14.01
C ALA A 74 9.51 17.55 13.23
N ASN A 75 9.25 17.48 11.93
CA ASN A 75 9.32 18.65 11.04
C ASN A 75 7.97 19.33 10.76
N ASN A 76 6.84 18.75 11.20
CA ASN A 76 5.49 19.25 10.88
C ASN A 76 4.71 19.79 12.09
N ILE A 77 5.40 20.36 13.09
CA ILE A 77 4.77 20.80 14.34
C ILE A 77 4.09 22.17 14.21
N ALA A 78 4.82 23.19 13.75
CA ALA A 78 4.32 24.57 13.66
C ALA A 78 3.80 24.94 12.26
N ALA A 79 4.46 24.40 11.23
CA ALA A 79 4.10 24.56 9.83
C ALA A 79 4.41 23.26 9.09
N VAL A 80 3.73 23.04 7.97
CA VAL A 80 4.00 21.89 7.11
C VAL A 80 5.36 22.08 6.45
N HIS A 81 6.27 21.12 6.63
CA HIS A 81 7.57 21.12 5.97
C HIS A 81 7.41 20.91 4.44
N GLU A 82 8.29 21.52 3.64
CA GLU A 82 8.17 21.53 2.17
C GLU A 82 8.17 20.12 1.55
N ASP A 83 8.98 19.22 2.09
CA ASP A 83 9.10 17.84 1.61
C ASP A 83 8.06 16.89 2.23
N ALA A 84 7.22 17.35 3.17
CA ALA A 84 6.30 16.49 3.91
C ALA A 84 5.30 15.76 2.99
N PRO A 85 4.74 16.38 1.93
CA PRO A 85 3.89 15.64 0.98
C PRO A 85 4.64 14.49 0.30
N LEU A 86 5.90 14.70 -0.06
CA LEU A 86 6.72 13.67 -0.70
C LEU A 86 7.07 12.56 0.28
N LYS A 87 7.48 12.92 1.50
CA LYS A 87 7.74 11.98 2.61
C LYS A 87 6.52 11.15 2.96
N PHE A 88 5.33 11.74 2.94
CA PHE A 88 4.08 11.01 3.15
C PHE A 88 3.80 10.01 2.02
N VAL A 89 4.08 10.37 0.77
CA VAL A 89 3.99 9.45 -0.36
C VAL A 89 5.01 8.31 -0.26
N GLU A 90 6.25 8.60 0.18
CA GLU A 90 7.27 7.58 0.46
C GLU A 90 6.79 6.61 1.56
N LEU A 91 6.19 7.13 2.65
CA LEU A 91 5.60 6.32 3.72
C LEU A 91 4.55 5.34 3.17
N ILE A 92 3.63 5.82 2.34
CA ILE A 92 2.59 4.99 1.72
C ILE A 92 3.22 3.89 0.84
N GLN A 93 4.24 4.22 0.05
CA GLN A 93 4.91 3.24 -0.81
C GLN A 93 5.61 2.14 0.00
N LEU A 94 6.26 2.51 1.11
CA LEU A 94 6.86 1.53 2.01
C LEU A 94 5.83 0.65 2.70
N LEU A 95 4.70 1.22 3.13
CA LEU A 95 3.60 0.46 3.73
C LEU A 95 2.97 -0.54 2.75
N ARG A 96 2.98 -0.26 1.44
CA ARG A 96 2.47 -1.18 0.40
C ARG A 96 3.32 -2.42 0.19
N VAL A 97 4.62 -2.32 0.44
CA VAL A 97 5.56 -3.45 0.33
C VAL A 97 5.80 -4.14 1.67
N ALA A 98 5.42 -3.50 2.78
CA ALA A 98 5.54 -4.06 4.11
C ALA A 98 4.56 -5.23 4.31
N SER A 99 5.03 -6.26 5.02
CA SER A 99 4.16 -7.34 5.48
C SER A 99 3.13 -6.82 6.49
N PHE A 100 2.04 -7.54 6.66
CA PHE A 100 1.04 -7.17 7.66
C PHE A 100 1.66 -7.15 9.07
N GLU A 101 2.48 -8.14 9.37
CA GLU A 101 3.19 -8.31 10.63
C GLU A 101 4.13 -7.13 10.90
N SER A 102 4.81 -6.63 9.86
CA SER A 102 5.63 -5.42 9.97
C SER A 102 4.79 -4.17 10.28
N ILE A 103 3.64 -4.00 9.63
CA ILE A 103 2.72 -2.87 9.90
C ILE A 103 2.19 -2.96 11.35
N GLU A 104 1.87 -4.17 11.82
CA GLU A 104 1.46 -4.39 13.21
C GLU A 104 2.57 -4.09 14.22
N ALA A 105 3.81 -4.48 13.93
CA ALA A 105 4.97 -4.19 14.77
C ALA A 105 5.20 -2.67 14.90
N ILE A 106 5.16 -1.95 13.77
CA ILE A 106 5.27 -0.48 13.73
C ILE A 106 4.13 0.15 14.54
N TRP A 107 2.89 -0.32 14.35
CA TRP A 107 1.76 0.15 15.15
C TRP A 107 1.97 -0.07 16.64
N ALA A 108 2.39 -1.28 17.05
CA ALA A 108 2.64 -1.60 18.45
C ALA A 108 3.70 -0.67 19.09
N GLN A 109 4.73 -0.30 18.32
CA GLN A 109 5.78 0.63 18.76
C GLN A 109 5.26 2.07 18.96
N PHE A 110 4.31 2.51 18.13
CA PHE A 110 3.93 3.94 18.04
C PHE A 110 2.51 4.28 18.49
N LYS A 111 1.62 3.30 18.73
CA LYS A 111 0.21 3.53 19.06
C LYS A 111 -0.04 4.40 20.30
N ALA A 112 0.93 4.46 21.23
CA ALA A 112 0.87 5.27 22.44
C ALA A 112 1.39 6.72 22.24
N LYS A 113 1.95 7.06 21.08
CA LYS A 113 2.48 8.38 20.76
C LYS A 113 1.51 9.11 19.80
N PRO A 114 0.73 10.12 20.24
CA PRO A 114 -0.37 10.68 19.46
C PRO A 114 -0.01 11.17 18.05
N ALA A 115 1.13 11.87 17.92
CA ALA A 115 1.58 12.38 16.62
C ALA A 115 1.91 11.25 15.61
N PHE A 116 2.67 10.25 16.05
CA PHE A 116 3.01 9.09 15.21
C PHE A 116 1.76 8.28 14.87
N ARG A 117 0.91 8.04 15.86
CA ARG A 117 -0.36 7.34 15.71
C ARG A 117 -1.23 7.98 14.63
N ARG A 118 -1.33 9.31 14.63
CA ARG A 118 -2.08 10.07 13.61
C ARG A 118 -1.52 9.84 12.22
N TRP A 119 -0.20 10.00 12.03
CA TRP A 119 0.45 9.75 10.74
C TRP A 119 0.24 8.33 10.22
N ILE A 120 0.27 7.33 11.09
CA ILE A 120 0.00 5.94 10.71
C ILE A 120 -1.45 5.78 10.25
N LEU A 121 -2.43 6.29 11.02
CA LEU A 121 -3.85 6.18 10.68
C LEU A 121 -4.24 6.98 9.42
N ASP A 122 -3.52 8.06 9.12
CA ASP A 122 -3.68 8.82 7.88
C ASP A 122 -3.08 8.08 6.67
N ALA A 123 -1.96 7.37 6.85
CA ALA A 123 -1.26 6.68 5.77
C ALA A 123 -1.84 5.30 5.42
N VAL A 124 -2.32 4.55 6.41
CA VAL A 124 -2.83 3.17 6.24
C VAL A 124 -3.94 3.07 5.19
N PRO A 125 -4.97 3.94 5.16
CA PRO A 125 -6.00 3.91 4.12
C PRO A 125 -5.44 3.99 2.70
N ALA A 126 -4.36 4.76 2.51
CA ALA A 126 -3.74 4.98 1.21
C ALA A 126 -2.87 3.80 0.72
N ILE A 127 -2.70 2.74 1.52
CA ILE A 127 -2.10 1.48 1.05
C ILE A 127 -2.92 0.91 -0.12
N GLY A 128 -4.25 1.02 -0.08
CA GLY A 128 -5.13 0.66 -1.19
C GLY A 128 -5.31 -0.85 -1.42
N THR A 129 -5.01 -1.67 -0.42
CA THR A 129 -5.20 -3.14 -0.42
C THR A 129 -6.14 -3.60 0.69
N PRO A 130 -6.66 -4.83 0.63
CA PRO A 130 -7.43 -5.42 1.72
C PRO A 130 -6.72 -5.36 3.09
N VAL A 131 -5.38 -5.34 3.10
CA VAL A 131 -4.57 -5.18 4.32
C VAL A 131 -4.95 -3.93 5.12
N ALA A 132 -5.24 -2.80 4.47
CA ALA A 132 -5.62 -1.57 5.17
C ALA A 132 -6.95 -1.73 5.92
N VAL A 133 -7.96 -2.28 5.23
CA VAL A 133 -9.29 -2.52 5.83
C VAL A 133 -9.18 -3.54 6.97
N ARG A 134 -8.35 -4.59 6.80
CA ARG A 134 -8.13 -5.62 7.83
C ARG A 134 -7.48 -5.02 9.05
N PHE A 135 -6.41 -4.25 8.87
CA PHE A 135 -5.72 -3.57 9.95
C PHE A 135 -6.68 -2.69 10.75
N LEU A 136 -7.42 -1.80 10.08
CA LEU A 136 -8.33 -0.87 10.75
C LEU A 136 -9.46 -1.60 11.49
N LYS A 137 -10.05 -2.62 10.86
CA LYS A 137 -11.04 -3.48 11.51
C LYS A 137 -10.47 -4.10 12.79
N GLU A 138 -9.32 -4.76 12.70
CA GLU A 138 -8.73 -5.47 13.85
C GLU A 138 -8.35 -4.50 14.98
N LYS A 139 -7.75 -3.35 14.66
CA LYS A 139 -7.35 -2.37 15.69
C LYS A 139 -8.56 -1.71 16.34
N PHE A 140 -9.63 -1.45 15.59
CA PHE A 140 -10.89 -0.98 16.15
C PHE A 140 -11.54 -2.03 17.07
N LEU A 141 -11.62 -3.28 16.63
CA LEU A 141 -12.20 -4.37 17.43
C LEU A 141 -11.38 -4.71 18.69
N ALA A 142 -10.06 -4.51 18.65
CA ALA A 142 -9.19 -4.61 19.82
C ALA A 142 -9.33 -3.42 20.79
N GLY A 143 -10.11 -2.39 20.44
CA GLY A 143 -10.22 -1.16 21.23
C GLY A 143 -8.95 -0.30 21.21
N GLU A 144 -8.05 -0.56 20.27
CA GLU A 144 -6.82 0.22 20.09
C GLU A 144 -7.04 1.48 19.26
N VAL A 145 -8.17 1.59 18.55
CA VAL A 145 -8.61 2.74 17.75
C VAL A 145 -9.96 3.22 18.25
N THR A 146 -10.07 4.54 18.46
CA THR A 146 -11.30 5.18 18.91
C THR A 146 -12.35 5.21 17.80
N GLU A 147 -13.61 5.44 18.14
CA GLU A 147 -14.69 5.52 17.14
C GLU A 147 -14.46 6.63 16.11
N ALA A 148 -13.97 7.80 16.54
CA ALA A 148 -13.69 8.93 15.64
C ALA A 148 -12.54 8.62 14.67
N GLU A 149 -11.45 8.05 15.17
CA GLU A 149 -10.32 7.62 14.34
C GLU A 149 -10.72 6.51 13.37
N ALA A 150 -11.54 5.55 13.84
CA ALA A 150 -12.06 4.48 13.00
C ALA A 150 -12.98 5.04 11.90
N ALA A 151 -13.82 6.01 12.21
CA ALA A 151 -14.72 6.62 11.22
C ALA A 151 -13.92 7.28 10.10
N GLU A 152 -12.93 8.10 10.45
CA GLU A 152 -12.09 8.79 9.46
C GLU A 152 -11.25 7.80 8.63
N ALA A 153 -10.55 6.88 9.29
CA ALA A 153 -9.66 5.96 8.61
C ALA A 153 -10.43 4.92 7.76
N LEU A 154 -11.57 4.39 8.26
CA LEU A 154 -12.38 3.43 7.50
C LEU A 154 -13.03 4.09 6.30
N LEU A 155 -13.55 5.32 6.42
CA LEU A 155 -14.12 6.05 5.29
C LEU A 155 -13.09 6.20 4.17
N ALA A 156 -11.87 6.61 4.49
CA ALA A 156 -10.81 6.71 3.51
C ALA A 156 -10.42 5.33 2.93
N ALA A 157 -10.34 4.30 3.78
CA ALA A 157 -9.90 2.97 3.36
C ALA A 157 -10.90 2.30 2.40
N VAL A 158 -12.21 2.38 2.68
CA VAL A 158 -13.23 1.79 1.80
C VAL A 158 -13.29 2.50 0.44
N GLN A 159 -12.96 3.79 0.38
CA GLN A 159 -12.92 4.54 -0.87
C GLN A 159 -11.67 4.24 -1.71
N LEU A 160 -10.52 4.01 -1.05
CA LEU A 160 -9.23 3.86 -1.73
C LEU A 160 -8.85 2.40 -2.04
N VAL A 161 -9.47 1.44 -1.36
CA VAL A 161 -9.15 0.02 -1.55
C VAL A 161 -9.60 -0.45 -2.93
N ARG A 162 -8.79 -1.32 -3.56
CA ARG A 162 -9.19 -2.01 -4.79
C ARG A 162 -10.36 -2.94 -4.51
N ALA A 163 -11.44 -2.82 -5.27
CA ALA A 163 -12.55 -3.76 -5.22
C ALA A 163 -12.19 -5.09 -5.89
N ASP A 164 -11.64 -6.02 -5.11
CA ASP A 164 -11.43 -7.42 -5.47
C ASP A 164 -12.20 -8.37 -4.55
N LEU A 165 -12.19 -9.66 -4.85
CA LEU A 165 -12.96 -10.66 -4.12
C LEU A 165 -12.59 -10.70 -2.62
N GLU A 166 -11.30 -10.61 -2.31
CA GLU A 166 -10.81 -10.60 -0.93
C GLU A 166 -11.32 -9.36 -0.18
N THR A 167 -11.24 -8.19 -0.81
CA THR A 167 -11.73 -6.93 -0.25
C THR A 167 -13.23 -6.97 0.01
N ILE A 168 -14.03 -7.48 -0.93
CA ILE A 168 -15.49 -7.59 -0.78
C ILE A 168 -15.84 -8.52 0.39
N GLN A 169 -15.16 -9.67 0.50
CA GLN A 169 -15.36 -10.59 1.61
C GLN A 169 -15.01 -9.93 2.95
N LEU A 170 -13.86 -9.24 3.01
CA LEU A 170 -13.43 -8.52 4.20
C LEU A 170 -14.40 -7.39 4.57
N ALA A 171 -14.86 -6.61 3.59
CA ALA A 171 -15.85 -5.56 3.78
C ALA A 171 -17.16 -6.11 4.33
N ALA A 172 -17.64 -7.25 3.83
CA ALA A 172 -18.82 -7.92 4.39
C ALA A 172 -18.62 -8.28 5.88
N THR A 173 -17.45 -8.81 6.25
CA THR A 173 -17.16 -9.10 7.67
C THR A 173 -17.00 -7.86 8.55
N LEU A 174 -16.74 -6.69 7.97
CA LEU A 174 -16.72 -5.41 8.68
C LEU A 174 -18.16 -4.90 8.87
N VAL A 175 -18.91 -4.83 7.76
CA VAL A 175 -20.30 -4.35 7.74
C VAL A 175 -21.16 -5.12 8.72
N PHE A 176 -21.16 -6.45 8.65
CA PHE A 176 -22.06 -7.27 9.47
C PHE A 176 -21.54 -7.53 10.89
N HIS A 177 -20.43 -6.91 11.30
CA HIS A 177 -19.90 -7.10 12.65
C HIS A 177 -20.78 -6.38 13.69
N PRO A 178 -21.21 -7.04 14.79
CA PRO A 178 -22.12 -6.45 15.78
C PRO A 178 -21.64 -5.09 16.33
N ARG A 179 -20.37 -5.01 16.71
CA ARG A 179 -19.76 -3.76 17.22
C ARG A 179 -19.78 -2.60 16.22
N ILE A 180 -19.68 -2.88 14.91
CA ILE A 180 -19.79 -1.84 13.87
C ILE A 180 -21.25 -1.40 13.72
N GLN A 181 -22.18 -2.35 13.75
CA GLN A 181 -23.62 -2.10 13.64
C GLN A 181 -24.21 -1.30 14.80
N GLU A 182 -23.62 -1.40 15.99
CA GLU A 182 -23.99 -0.65 17.19
C GLU A 182 -23.66 0.85 17.10
N ILE A 183 -22.65 1.23 16.33
CA ILE A 183 -22.18 2.62 16.20
C ILE A 183 -22.73 3.21 14.90
N PRO A 184 -23.71 4.13 14.96
CA PRO A 184 -24.44 4.58 13.77
C PRO A 184 -23.53 5.11 12.66
N ALA A 185 -22.52 5.91 13.01
CA ALA A 185 -21.58 6.49 12.05
C ALA A 185 -20.74 5.42 11.34
N LEU A 186 -20.19 4.45 12.09
CA LEU A 186 -19.38 3.37 11.51
C LEU A 186 -20.23 2.43 10.67
N ARG A 187 -21.46 2.15 11.11
CA ARG A 187 -22.43 1.37 10.32
C ARG A 187 -22.71 2.04 8.98
N GLU A 188 -22.99 3.34 8.98
CA GLU A 188 -23.28 4.09 7.76
C GLU A 188 -22.08 4.11 6.81
N ILE A 189 -20.88 4.42 7.33
CA ILE A 189 -19.63 4.40 6.56
C ILE A 189 -19.38 3.02 5.94
N ALA A 190 -19.50 1.96 6.73
CA ALA A 190 -19.27 0.61 6.25
C ALA A 190 -20.30 0.19 5.19
N MET A 191 -21.58 0.51 5.40
CA MET A 191 -22.66 0.17 4.46
C MET A 191 -22.58 0.96 3.15
N LEU A 192 -22.16 2.23 3.18
CA LEU A 192 -21.99 3.05 1.97
C LEU A 192 -20.73 2.69 1.19
N GLY A 193 -19.68 2.22 1.87
CA GLY A 193 -18.44 1.78 1.23
C GLY A 193 -18.52 0.38 0.61
N TYR A 194 -19.42 -0.48 1.10
CA TYR A 194 -19.68 -1.83 0.59
C TYR A 194 -20.62 -1.81 -0.63
#